data_AF-A0A938IBU0-F1
#
_entry.id   AF-A0A938IBU0-F1
#
_cell.length_a   1.000
_cell.length_b   1.000
_cell.length_c   1.000
_cell.angle_alpha   90.00
_cell.angle_beta   90.00
_cell.angle_gamma   90.00
#
_symmetry.space_group_name_H-M   'P 1'
#
loop_
_entity.id
_entity.type
_entity.pdbx_description
1 polymer ?
#
loop_
_entity_poly.entity_id
_entity_poly.type
_entity_poly.pdbx_seq_one_letter_code
_entity_poly.pdbx_strand_id
1 'polypeptide(L)'
;MRGRRGRRGGVAVRSDLRGLIPTVLLVTAAWYGLHLLLRPQAEKPGWEFFPDMARSVAAESFASDELLPGGMVLQPPVAGVVLRETEAFDFGPGPEEQKRAGLELRSPLAPGDPAASARGEQIYRRFCIVCHAARGDGQGSVVARGMLPPPSLLGARALGLSDGEMFHILTRGQGNMASHAAQITRHDRWAVIAYVRNLQGGGVK
;
A
#
# COMPACT_ATOMS: atom_id res chain seq x y z
N MET A 1 -12.06 -51.90 91.33
CA MET A 1 -11.64 -52.57 90.09
C MET A 1 -12.17 -51.82 88.88
N ARG A 2 -11.23 -51.35 88.03
CA ARG A 2 -11.25 -51.18 86.56
C ARG A 2 -12.42 -50.47 85.86
N GLY A 3 -12.15 -49.22 85.48
CA GLY A 3 -12.88 -48.48 84.45
C GLY A 3 -12.66 -49.02 83.03
N ARG A 4 -13.71 -48.93 82.21
CA ARG A 4 -13.69 -49.23 80.77
C ARG A 4 -13.80 -47.91 80.00
N ARG A 5 -12.69 -47.44 79.43
CA ARG A 5 -12.68 -46.37 78.42
C ARG A 5 -12.99 -46.99 77.05
N GLY A 6 -14.15 -46.67 76.47
CA GLY A 6 -14.49 -46.97 75.08
C GLY A 6 -13.92 -45.90 74.15
N ARG A 7 -13.10 -46.32 73.20
CA ARG A 7 -12.38 -45.51 72.21
C ARG A 7 -13.33 -44.78 71.26
N ARG A 8 -13.06 -43.49 71.02
CA ARG A 8 -13.61 -42.71 69.90
C ARG A 8 -13.01 -43.26 68.59
N GLY A 9 -13.86 -43.74 67.67
CA GLY A 9 -13.46 -44.11 66.32
C GLY A 9 -13.43 -42.89 65.42
N GLY A 10 -12.23 -42.39 65.09
CA GLY A 10 -12.04 -41.44 63.99
C GLY A 10 -12.04 -42.22 62.67
N VAL A 11 -12.94 -41.87 61.76
CA VAL A 11 -12.95 -42.38 60.38
C VAL A 11 -11.80 -41.70 59.64
N ALA A 12 -10.72 -42.44 59.40
CA ALA A 12 -9.63 -42.00 58.54
C ALA A 12 -10.04 -42.17 57.08
N VAL A 13 -10.36 -41.06 56.40
CA VAL A 13 -10.52 -41.04 54.94
C VAL A 13 -9.15 -41.26 54.31
N ARG A 14 -8.84 -42.50 53.93
CA ARG A 14 -7.69 -42.81 53.07
C ARG A 14 -8.06 -42.38 51.65
N SER A 15 -7.59 -41.24 51.20
CA SER A 15 -7.69 -40.82 49.81
C SER A 15 -6.84 -41.75 48.94
N ASP A 16 -7.48 -42.60 48.14
CA ASP A 16 -6.82 -43.52 47.23
C ASP A 16 -6.29 -42.77 45.99
N LEU A 17 -5.10 -42.18 46.12
CA LEU A 17 -4.45 -41.38 45.08
C LEU A 17 -4.20 -42.18 43.78
N ARG A 18 -4.16 -43.52 43.84
CA ARG A 18 -3.85 -44.37 42.68
C ARG A 18 -4.97 -44.38 41.63
N GLY A 19 -6.22 -44.16 42.04
CA GLY A 19 -7.37 -44.03 41.11
C GLY A 19 -7.48 -42.66 40.44
N LEU A 20 -6.83 -41.63 41.00
CA LEU A 20 -6.88 -40.24 40.50
C LEU A 20 -5.87 -39.97 39.37
N ILE A 21 -4.76 -40.71 39.33
CA ILE A 21 -3.72 -40.54 38.31
C ILE A 21 -4.23 -40.76 36.87
N PRO A 22 -4.94 -41.86 36.53
CA PRO A 22 -5.40 -42.09 35.16
C PRO A 22 -6.48 -41.09 34.72
N THR A 23 -7.33 -40.63 35.64
CA THR A 23 -8.35 -39.62 35.35
C THR A 23 -7.73 -38.25 35.07
N VAL A 24 -6.71 -37.86 35.84
CA VAL A 24 -5.95 -36.62 35.57
C VAL A 24 -5.25 -36.68 34.22
N LEU A 25 -4.61 -37.80 33.86
CA LEU A 25 -3.95 -37.96 32.56
C LEU A 25 -4.93 -37.90 31.37
N LEU A 26 -6.13 -38.49 31.51
CA LEU A 26 -7.17 -38.40 30.49
C LEU A 26 -7.68 -36.97 30.32
N VAL A 27 -7.87 -36.24 31.42
CA VAL A 27 -8.33 -34.85 31.39
C VAL A 27 -7.27 -33.93 30.77
N THR A 28 -5.99 -34.09 31.11
CA THR A 28 -4.92 -33.27 30.53
C THR A 28 -4.68 -33.60 29.06
N ALA A 29 -4.77 -34.87 28.66
CA ALA A 29 -4.70 -35.26 27.25
C ALA A 29 -5.88 -34.70 26.44
N ALA A 30 -7.10 -34.76 26.99
CA ALA A 30 -8.28 -34.17 26.37
C ALA A 30 -8.15 -32.64 26.27
N TRP A 31 -7.67 -31.97 27.32
CA TRP A 31 -7.41 -30.53 27.31
C TRP A 31 -6.37 -30.14 26.26
N TYR A 32 -5.24 -30.87 26.20
CA TYR A 32 -4.19 -30.61 25.22
C TYR A 32 -4.66 -30.87 23.78
N GLY A 33 -5.46 -31.92 23.56
CA GLY A 33 -6.10 -32.18 22.27
C GLY A 33 -7.05 -31.06 21.85
N LEU A 34 -7.89 -30.58 22.78
CA LEU A 34 -8.77 -29.45 22.55
C LEU A 34 -7.99 -28.16 22.25
N HIS A 35 -6.90 -27.90 22.97
CA HIS A 35 -6.00 -26.79 22.71
C HIS A 35 -5.38 -26.87 21.30
N LEU A 36 -4.98 -28.06 20.83
CA LEU A 36 -4.46 -28.25 19.47
C LEU A 36 -5.52 -28.04 18.38
N LEU A 37 -6.79 -28.32 18.66
CA LEU A 37 -7.92 -28.09 17.75
C LEU A 37 -8.33 -26.63 17.69
N LEU A 38 -8.29 -25.93 18.83
CA LEU A 38 -8.70 -24.53 18.95
C LEU A 38 -7.55 -23.53 18.78
N ARG A 39 -6.28 -24.00 18.66
CA ARG A 39 -5.15 -23.09 18.48
C ARG A 39 -5.32 -22.29 17.18
N PRO A 40 -5.10 -20.97 17.21
CA PRO A 40 -5.03 -20.17 16.00
C PRO A 40 -3.96 -20.73 15.06
N GLN A 41 -4.33 -20.98 13.81
CA GLN A 41 -3.36 -21.32 12.77
C GLN A 41 -2.98 -20.03 12.08
N ALA A 42 -1.69 -19.69 12.04
CA ALA A 42 -1.24 -18.45 11.41
C ALA A 42 -1.60 -18.37 9.91
N GLU A 43 -1.80 -19.52 9.26
CA GLU A 43 -2.10 -19.63 7.84
C GLU A 43 -3.60 -19.58 7.49
N LYS A 44 -4.50 -19.62 8.49
CA LYS A 44 -5.94 -19.64 8.25
C LYS A 44 -6.63 -18.54 9.04
N PRO A 45 -7.68 -17.91 8.47
CA PRO A 45 -8.57 -17.06 9.24
C PRO A 45 -9.10 -17.79 10.48
N GLY A 46 -9.26 -17.05 11.57
CA GLY A 46 -9.79 -17.58 12.82
C GLY A 46 -11.27 -17.95 12.73
N TRP A 47 -11.79 -18.55 13.80
CA TRP A 47 -13.22 -18.84 13.93
C TRP A 47 -14.00 -17.56 14.22
N GLU A 48 -15.06 -17.32 13.45
CA GLU A 48 -15.99 -16.19 13.65
C GLU A 48 -17.30 -16.70 14.27
N PHE A 49 -17.71 -16.13 15.41
CA PHE A 49 -19.00 -16.43 16.05
C PHE A 49 -19.93 -15.24 15.85
N PHE A 50 -21.06 -15.46 15.17
CA PHE A 50 -22.04 -14.45 14.69
C PHE A 50 -21.51 -13.48 13.61
N PRO A 51 -21.24 -13.93 12.38
CA PRO A 51 -20.73 -13.09 11.29
C PRO A 51 -21.81 -12.29 10.53
N ASP A 52 -23.00 -12.11 11.10
CA ASP A 52 -24.20 -11.61 10.40
C ASP A 52 -24.03 -10.23 9.74
N MET A 53 -23.08 -9.43 10.25
CA MET A 53 -22.71 -8.11 9.69
C MET A 53 -21.20 -7.99 9.43
N ALA A 54 -20.46 -9.11 9.45
CA ALA A 54 -19.01 -9.11 9.21
C ALA A 54 -18.66 -8.99 7.72
N ARG A 55 -19.61 -9.27 6.83
CA ARG A 55 -19.48 -9.15 5.39
C ARG A 55 -20.57 -8.21 4.88
N SER A 56 -20.16 -7.22 4.09
CA SER A 56 -21.11 -6.32 3.45
C SER A 56 -21.91 -7.07 2.38
N VAL A 57 -23.24 -6.85 2.36
CA VAL A 57 -24.10 -7.27 1.25
C VAL A 57 -23.81 -6.42 0.00
N ALA A 58 -23.49 -5.14 0.18
CA ALA A 58 -23.09 -4.26 -0.90
C ALA A 58 -21.66 -4.58 -1.34
N ALA A 59 -21.42 -4.57 -2.65
CA ALA A 59 -20.11 -4.78 -3.24
C ALA A 59 -19.14 -3.67 -2.79
N GLU A 60 -18.02 -4.07 -2.19
CA GLU A 60 -16.98 -3.14 -1.75
C GLU A 60 -15.97 -2.83 -2.87
N SER A 61 -15.27 -1.71 -2.73
CA SER A 61 -14.13 -1.39 -3.59
C SER A 61 -13.07 -2.49 -3.50
N PHE A 62 -12.57 -2.95 -4.65
CA PHE A 62 -11.62 -4.08 -4.79
C PHE A 62 -12.17 -5.46 -4.43
N ALA A 63 -13.48 -5.60 -4.17
CA ALA A 63 -14.09 -6.92 -4.01
C ALA A 63 -14.14 -7.68 -5.35
N SER A 64 -14.13 -9.02 -5.23
CA SER A 64 -14.36 -9.92 -6.36
C SER A 64 -15.86 -10.11 -6.60
N ASP A 65 -16.25 -10.23 -7.86
CA ASP A 65 -17.62 -10.58 -8.28
C ASP A 65 -17.57 -11.40 -9.56
N GLU A 66 -17.98 -12.67 -9.48
CA GLU A 66 -17.96 -13.62 -10.60
C GLU A 66 -18.91 -13.25 -11.74
N LEU A 67 -19.91 -12.40 -11.49
CA LEU A 67 -20.86 -11.95 -12.49
C LEU A 67 -20.28 -10.86 -13.40
N LEU A 68 -19.21 -10.19 -12.97
CA LEU A 68 -18.60 -9.08 -13.68
C LEU A 68 -17.39 -9.50 -14.51
N PRO A 69 -17.11 -8.81 -15.64
CA PRO A 69 -15.93 -9.08 -16.45
C PRO A 69 -14.64 -9.03 -15.62
N GLY A 70 -13.82 -10.08 -15.73
CA GLY A 70 -12.57 -10.16 -14.98
C GLY A 70 -12.73 -10.42 -13.49
N GLY A 71 -13.93 -10.77 -13.01
CA GLY A 71 -14.15 -11.21 -11.64
C GLY A 71 -14.02 -10.11 -10.58
N MET A 72 -14.13 -8.83 -10.97
CA MET A 72 -13.86 -7.68 -10.10
C MET A 72 -15.01 -6.67 -10.15
N VAL A 73 -15.30 -6.07 -9.00
CA VAL A 73 -16.28 -4.96 -8.90
C VAL A 73 -15.78 -3.69 -9.57
N LEU A 74 -14.47 -3.41 -9.48
CA LEU A 74 -13.87 -2.24 -10.09
C LEU A 74 -13.70 -2.43 -11.60
N GLN A 75 -14.69 -1.94 -12.34
CA GLN A 75 -14.67 -1.91 -13.80
C GLN A 75 -14.10 -0.58 -14.31
N PRO A 76 -13.31 -0.59 -15.40
CA PRO A 76 -12.86 0.65 -16.01
C PRO A 76 -14.05 1.45 -16.55
N PRO A 77 -14.00 2.80 -16.50
CA PRO A 77 -15.01 3.62 -17.15
C PRO A 77 -15.00 3.40 -18.66
N VAL A 78 -16.15 3.62 -19.31
CA VAL A 78 -16.28 3.57 -20.77
C VAL A 78 -15.33 4.59 -21.40
N ALA A 79 -14.69 4.23 -22.52
CA ALA A 79 -13.77 5.13 -23.21
C ALA A 79 -14.46 6.44 -23.64
N GLY A 80 -13.78 7.58 -23.45
CA GLY A 80 -14.27 8.90 -23.86
C GLY A 80 -15.16 9.62 -22.84
N VAL A 81 -15.46 9.01 -21.68
CA VAL A 81 -16.21 9.71 -20.63
C VAL A 81 -15.32 10.75 -19.93
N VAL A 82 -15.88 11.93 -19.69
CA VAL A 82 -15.24 12.99 -18.89
C VAL A 82 -15.98 13.10 -17.57
N LEU A 83 -15.25 12.93 -16.46
CA LEU A 83 -15.84 13.02 -15.13
C LEU A 83 -16.07 14.49 -14.77
N ARG A 84 -17.16 14.76 -14.04
CA ARG A 84 -17.43 16.10 -13.54
C ARG A 84 -16.29 16.56 -12.64
N GLU A 85 -15.91 17.82 -12.74
CA GLU A 85 -14.87 18.44 -11.91
C GLU A 85 -13.47 17.84 -12.13
N THR A 86 -13.26 17.15 -13.26
CA THR A 86 -11.94 16.73 -13.72
C THR A 86 -11.49 17.56 -14.90
N GLU A 87 -10.28 18.11 -14.85
CA GLU A 87 -9.65 18.72 -16.02
C GLU A 87 -9.17 17.62 -16.98
N ALA A 88 -9.73 17.61 -18.19
CA ALA A 88 -9.27 16.72 -19.24
C ALA A 88 -7.82 17.05 -19.62
N PHE A 89 -6.98 16.02 -19.73
CA PHE A 89 -5.62 16.17 -20.24
C PHE A 89 -5.60 15.91 -21.74
N ASP A 90 -5.73 16.98 -22.52
CA ASP A 90 -5.92 16.96 -23.98
C ASP A 90 -4.59 16.94 -24.78
N PHE A 91 -3.63 16.15 -24.31
CA PHE A 91 -2.40 15.87 -25.05
C PHE A 91 -2.24 14.37 -25.26
N GLY A 92 -2.06 13.96 -26.50
CA GLY A 92 -1.84 12.57 -26.90
C GLY A 92 -0.47 12.04 -26.49
N PRO A 93 -0.19 10.75 -26.74
CA PRO A 93 1.14 10.19 -26.54
C PRO A 93 2.12 10.67 -27.63
N GLY A 94 3.42 10.67 -27.31
CA GLY A 94 4.49 10.91 -28.28
C GLY A 94 5.17 12.29 -28.18
N PRO A 95 6.27 12.47 -28.93
CA PRO A 95 7.16 13.62 -28.77
C PRO A 95 6.58 14.95 -29.28
N GLU A 96 5.73 14.93 -30.30
CA GLU A 96 5.10 16.15 -30.82
C GLU A 96 4.08 16.72 -29.82
N GLU A 97 3.28 15.83 -29.22
CA GLU A 97 2.33 16.20 -28.17
C GLU A 97 3.00 16.64 -26.87
N GLN A 98 4.15 16.03 -26.55
CA GLN A 98 5.00 16.46 -25.45
C GLN A 98 5.47 17.90 -25.66
N LYS A 99 5.99 18.24 -26.85
CA LYS A 99 6.40 19.62 -27.17
C LYS A 99 5.21 20.58 -27.13
N ARG A 100 4.05 20.18 -27.68
CA ARG A 100 2.81 20.98 -27.63
C ARG A 100 2.42 21.29 -26.18
N ALA A 101 2.49 20.30 -25.28
CA ALA A 101 2.28 20.50 -23.85
C ALA A 101 3.30 21.49 -23.26
N GLY A 102 4.57 21.45 -23.68
CA GLY A 102 5.55 22.46 -23.26
C GLY A 102 5.19 23.90 -23.64
N LEU A 103 4.60 24.08 -24.82
CA LEU A 103 4.21 25.39 -25.33
C LEU A 103 2.90 25.91 -24.69
N GLU A 104 1.92 25.04 -24.48
CA GLU A 104 0.56 25.43 -24.08
C GLU A 104 0.32 25.30 -22.57
N LEU A 105 0.97 24.34 -21.91
CA LEU A 105 0.70 24.03 -20.50
C LEU A 105 1.56 24.88 -19.57
N ARG A 106 0.93 25.44 -18.53
CA ARG A 106 1.57 26.22 -17.49
C ARG A 106 1.25 25.67 -16.11
N SER A 107 2.23 25.73 -15.22
CA SER A 107 2.03 25.37 -13.82
C SER A 107 1.08 26.39 -13.17
N PRO A 108 0.04 25.93 -12.45
CA PRO A 108 -0.79 26.82 -11.64
C PRO A 108 -0.12 27.22 -10.30
N LEU A 109 1.03 26.61 -9.97
CA LEU A 109 1.74 26.85 -8.71
C LEU A 109 2.65 28.08 -8.83
N ALA A 110 2.72 28.87 -7.76
CA ALA A 110 3.62 30.02 -7.71
C ALA A 110 5.09 29.57 -7.83
N PRO A 111 5.90 30.22 -8.67
CA PRO A 111 7.32 29.89 -8.78
C PRO A 111 8.03 30.03 -7.43
N GLY A 112 8.76 28.99 -7.02
CA GLY A 112 9.51 28.99 -5.77
C GLY A 112 8.66 28.82 -4.51
N ASP A 113 7.39 28.43 -4.61
CA ASP A 113 6.55 28.13 -3.45
C ASP A 113 7.16 26.99 -2.60
N PRO A 114 7.57 27.27 -1.34
CA PRO A 114 8.14 26.26 -0.46
C PRO A 114 7.14 25.14 -0.12
N ALA A 115 5.84 25.43 -0.05
CA ALA A 115 4.83 24.43 0.26
C ALA A 115 4.66 23.44 -0.89
N ALA A 116 4.61 23.94 -2.13
CA ALA A 116 4.64 23.12 -3.34
C ALA A 116 5.90 22.25 -3.41
N SER A 117 7.08 22.82 -3.12
CA SER A 117 8.34 22.07 -3.14
C SER A 117 8.38 20.97 -2.07
N ALA A 118 7.92 21.27 -0.85
CA ALA A 118 7.84 20.29 0.24
C ALA A 118 6.85 19.15 -0.08
N ARG A 119 5.69 19.46 -0.67
CA ARG A 119 4.76 18.45 -1.17
C ARG A 119 5.41 17.62 -2.29
N GLY A 120 6.08 18.28 -3.22
CA GLY A 120 6.82 17.66 -4.31
C GLY A 120 7.86 16.67 -3.83
N GLU A 121 8.62 17.01 -2.79
CA GLU A 121 9.60 16.10 -2.19
C GLU A 121 8.94 14.81 -1.69
N GLN A 122 7.80 14.91 -0.99
CA GLN A 122 7.09 13.74 -0.48
C GLN A 122 6.65 12.81 -1.63
N ILE A 123 6.14 13.38 -2.71
CA ILE A 123 5.72 12.64 -3.91
C ILE A 123 6.93 12.02 -4.61
N TYR A 124 8.03 12.77 -4.76
CA TYR A 124 9.26 12.31 -5.36
C TYR A 124 9.85 11.12 -4.61
N ARG A 125 9.91 11.21 -3.27
CA ARG A 125 10.37 10.12 -2.39
C ARG A 125 9.48 8.89 -2.46
N ARG A 126 8.20 9.03 -2.79
CA ARG A 126 7.27 7.89 -2.89
C ARG A 126 7.31 7.20 -4.25
N PHE A 127 7.40 7.96 -5.34
CA PHE A 127 7.22 7.42 -6.69
C PHE A 127 8.46 7.49 -7.58
N CYS A 128 9.34 8.48 -7.40
CA CYS A 128 10.40 8.79 -8.35
C CYS A 128 11.78 8.29 -7.89
N ILE A 129 12.06 8.34 -6.57
CA ILE A 129 13.38 8.06 -5.99
C ILE A 129 13.92 6.67 -6.32
N VAL A 130 13.01 5.70 -6.50
CA VAL A 130 13.36 4.30 -6.76
C VAL A 130 14.16 4.16 -8.05
N CYS A 131 13.87 5.00 -9.06
CA CYS A 131 14.55 5.03 -10.36
C CYS A 131 15.49 6.23 -10.51
N HIS A 132 15.06 7.43 -10.10
CA HIS A 132 15.82 8.68 -10.29
C HIS A 132 16.81 9.01 -9.17
N ALA A 133 16.82 8.24 -8.07
CA ALA A 133 17.60 8.47 -6.85
C ALA A 133 17.30 9.80 -6.14
N ALA A 134 17.75 9.95 -4.89
CA ALA A 134 17.50 11.15 -4.09
C ALA A 134 18.12 12.41 -4.70
N ARG A 135 19.26 12.25 -5.39
CA ARG A 135 20.01 13.34 -6.02
C ARG A 135 19.53 13.66 -7.45
N GLY A 136 18.61 12.87 -8.00
CA GLY A 136 18.17 13.04 -9.38
C GLY A 136 19.20 12.60 -10.43
N ASP A 137 20.24 11.86 -10.06
CA ASP A 137 21.32 11.41 -10.96
C ASP A 137 20.97 10.15 -11.77
N GLY A 138 19.79 9.56 -11.54
CA GLY A 138 19.33 8.37 -12.25
C GLY A 138 19.92 7.07 -11.70
N GLN A 139 20.61 7.08 -10.55
CA GLN A 139 21.20 5.88 -9.93
C GLN A 139 20.30 5.30 -8.83
N GLY A 140 19.02 5.14 -9.14
CA GLY A 140 18.04 4.59 -8.20
C GLY A 140 18.29 3.11 -7.87
N SER A 141 17.66 2.63 -6.80
CA SER A 141 17.81 1.25 -6.31
C SER A 141 17.50 0.15 -7.35
N VAL A 142 16.65 0.42 -8.34
CA VAL A 142 16.33 -0.55 -9.41
C VAL A 142 17.43 -0.68 -10.46
N VAL A 143 18.29 0.33 -10.60
CA VAL A 143 19.43 0.29 -11.53
C VAL A 143 20.45 -0.73 -11.07
N ALA A 144 20.71 -0.79 -9.76
CA ALA A 144 21.55 -1.82 -9.15
C ALA A 144 21.01 -3.25 -9.35
N ARG A 145 19.74 -3.40 -9.77
CA ARG A 145 19.07 -4.67 -10.05
C ARG A 145 18.92 -4.98 -11.54
N GLY A 146 19.60 -4.22 -12.40
CA GLY A 146 19.67 -4.47 -13.85
C GLY A 146 18.71 -3.65 -14.72
N MET A 147 17.95 -2.70 -14.14
CA MET A 147 17.16 -1.77 -14.94
C MET A 147 18.06 -0.73 -15.60
N LEU A 148 17.80 -0.39 -16.86
CA LEU A 148 18.54 0.68 -17.55
C LEU A 148 18.35 2.01 -16.79
N PRO A 149 19.43 2.73 -16.44
CA PRO A 149 19.31 3.96 -15.68
C PRO A 149 18.52 5.00 -16.47
N PRO A 150 17.55 5.69 -15.84
CA PRO A 150 16.93 6.83 -16.47
C PRO A 150 17.96 7.96 -16.66
N PRO A 151 17.71 8.90 -17.58
CA PRO A 151 18.54 10.09 -17.71
C PRO A 151 18.60 10.85 -16.38
N SER A 152 19.78 11.40 -16.06
CA SER A 152 19.93 12.32 -14.94
C SER A 152 19.02 13.54 -15.12
N LEU A 153 18.25 13.86 -14.08
CA LEU A 153 17.42 15.05 -14.00
C LEU A 153 18.27 16.33 -13.94
N LEU A 154 19.56 16.21 -13.67
CA LEU A 154 20.52 17.32 -13.67
C LEU A 154 21.25 17.47 -15.01
N GLY A 155 21.01 16.57 -15.97
CA GLY A 155 21.63 16.62 -17.29
C GLY A 155 21.04 17.72 -18.19
N ALA A 156 21.81 18.17 -19.18
CA ALA A 156 21.42 19.25 -20.10
C ALA A 156 20.04 19.04 -20.76
N ARG A 157 19.72 17.79 -21.14
CA ARG A 157 18.39 17.45 -21.69
C ARG A 157 17.27 17.73 -20.70
N ALA A 158 17.39 17.26 -19.46
CA ALA A 158 16.35 17.44 -18.44
C ALA A 158 16.21 18.90 -17.99
N LEU A 159 17.32 19.65 -17.95
CA LEU A 159 17.32 21.08 -17.68
C LEU A 159 16.63 21.90 -18.79
N GLY A 160 16.73 21.43 -20.03
CA GLY A 160 16.15 22.05 -21.22
C GLY A 160 14.67 21.73 -21.46
N LEU A 161 14.10 20.72 -20.80
CA LEU A 161 12.65 20.49 -20.83
C LEU A 161 11.93 21.68 -20.19
N SER A 162 10.77 22.04 -20.73
CA SER A 162 9.80 22.93 -20.11
C SER A 162 8.98 22.20 -19.04
N ASP A 163 8.31 22.94 -18.16
CA ASP A 163 7.48 22.35 -17.11
C ASP A 163 6.27 21.59 -17.69
N GLY A 164 5.71 22.08 -18.80
CA GLY A 164 4.65 21.39 -19.53
C GLY A 164 5.09 20.06 -20.13
N GLU A 165 6.31 19.97 -20.67
CA GLU A 165 6.87 18.70 -21.16
C GLU A 165 7.09 17.70 -20.01
N MET A 166 7.58 18.16 -18.85
CA MET A 166 7.72 17.28 -17.67
C MET A 166 6.36 16.78 -17.19
N PHE A 167 5.34 17.64 -17.19
CA PHE A 167 3.99 17.24 -16.82
C PHE A 167 3.41 16.20 -17.80
N HIS A 168 3.68 16.35 -19.10
CA HIS A 168 3.32 15.36 -20.10
C HIS A 168 4.00 14.02 -19.86
N ILE A 169 5.32 14.00 -19.61
CA ILE A 169 6.07 12.78 -19.28
C ILE A 169 5.47 12.08 -18.05
N LEU A 170 5.14 12.82 -16.98
CA LEU A 170 4.51 12.23 -15.79
C LEU A 170 3.12 11.65 -16.09
N THR A 171 2.39 12.25 -17.03
CA THR A 171 1.00 11.88 -17.33
C THR A 171 0.90 10.76 -18.38
N ARG A 172 1.76 10.73 -19.39
CA ARG A 172 1.72 9.77 -20.50
C ARG A 172 2.86 8.75 -20.48
N GLY A 173 3.90 8.99 -19.69
CA GLY A 173 5.14 8.21 -19.74
C GLY A 173 6.04 8.65 -20.90
N GLN A 174 7.28 8.15 -20.91
CA GLN A 174 8.24 8.37 -21.99
C GLN A 174 9.26 7.23 -22.04
N GLY A 175 9.33 6.50 -23.15
CA GLY A 175 10.21 5.35 -23.29
C GLY A 175 9.91 4.30 -22.22
N ASN A 176 10.89 3.96 -21.39
CA ASN A 176 10.74 2.99 -20.29
C ASN A 176 10.05 3.56 -19.05
N MET A 177 9.79 4.87 -18.99
CA MET A 177 9.06 5.48 -17.87
C MET A 177 7.55 5.35 -18.11
N ALA A 178 6.87 4.61 -17.23
CA ALA A 178 5.43 4.43 -17.29
C ALA A 178 4.66 5.73 -16.92
N SER A 179 3.37 5.77 -17.26
CA SER A 179 2.48 6.83 -16.79
C SER A 179 2.27 6.76 -15.28
N HIS A 180 2.27 7.93 -14.63
CA HIS A 180 1.90 8.11 -13.23
C HIS A 180 0.51 8.74 -13.06
N ALA A 181 -0.29 8.84 -14.13
CA ALA A 181 -1.55 9.58 -14.10
C ALA A 181 -2.59 8.98 -13.15
N ALA A 182 -2.55 7.66 -12.95
CA ALA A 182 -3.49 6.94 -12.08
C ALA A 182 -3.11 7.04 -10.59
N GLN A 183 -1.83 7.26 -10.27
CA GLN A 183 -1.31 7.23 -8.90
C GLN A 183 -1.05 8.63 -8.33
N ILE A 184 -0.74 9.62 -9.18
CA ILE A 184 -0.35 10.97 -8.77
C ILE A 184 -1.38 11.97 -9.30
N THR A 185 -1.97 12.76 -8.41
CA THR A 185 -2.96 13.79 -8.78
C THR A 185 -2.33 14.88 -9.65
N ARG A 186 -3.16 15.62 -10.42
CA ARG A 186 -2.68 16.73 -11.26
C ARG A 186 -1.88 17.76 -10.45
N HIS A 187 -2.38 18.16 -9.29
CA HIS A 187 -1.70 19.09 -8.40
C HIS A 187 -0.34 18.53 -7.94
N ASP A 188 -0.29 17.25 -7.55
CA ASP A 188 0.94 16.61 -7.09
C ASP A 188 1.98 16.43 -8.20
N ARG A 189 1.55 16.24 -9.46
CA ARG A 189 2.46 16.24 -10.62
C ARG A 189 3.14 17.59 -10.78
N TRP A 190 2.42 18.70 -10.61
CA TRP A 190 3.04 20.04 -10.60
C TRP A 190 3.97 20.24 -9.40
N ALA A 191 3.57 19.79 -8.21
CA ALA A 191 4.39 19.88 -7.01
C ALA A 191 5.73 19.12 -7.18
N VAL A 192 5.69 17.91 -7.76
CA VAL A 192 6.91 17.13 -8.02
C VAL A 192 7.83 17.83 -9.02
N ILE A 193 7.28 18.48 -10.05
CA ILE A 193 8.05 19.28 -11.00
C ILE A 193 8.73 20.45 -10.28
N ALA A 194 8.01 21.16 -9.41
CA ALA A 194 8.58 22.24 -8.60
C ALA A 194 9.75 21.75 -7.73
N TYR A 195 9.66 20.56 -7.14
CA TYR A 195 10.76 19.94 -6.40
C TYR A 195 11.94 19.56 -7.31
N VAL A 196 11.69 18.98 -8.49
CA VAL A 196 12.74 18.66 -9.46
C VAL A 196 13.47 19.92 -9.93
N ARG A 197 12.75 21.03 -10.14
CA ARG A 197 13.38 22.32 -10.45
C ARG A 197 14.29 22.81 -9.33
N ASN A 198 13.84 22.68 -8.08
CA ASN A 198 14.67 23.01 -6.92
C ASN A 198 15.95 22.16 -6.88
N LEU A 199 15.87 20.85 -7.16
CA LEU A 199 17.05 19.98 -7.30
C LEU A 199 18.00 20.42 -8.42
N GLN A 200 17.46 20.98 -9.51
CA GLN A 200 18.22 21.55 -10.61
C GLN A 200 18.85 22.92 -10.29
N GLY A 201 18.64 23.46 -9.08
CA GLY A 201 19.08 24.79 -8.68
C GLY A 201 18.26 25.93 -9.30
N GLY A 202 17.06 25.64 -9.81
CA GLY A 202 16.16 26.60 -10.47
C GLY A 202 14.74 26.60 -9.89
N GLY A 203 13.91 27.54 -10.34
CA GLY A 203 12.46 27.55 -10.09
C GLY A 203 11.66 26.90 -11.24
N VAL A 204 10.35 26.73 -11.01
CA VAL A 204 9.34 26.44 -12.05
C VAL A 204 9.43 27.52 -13.14
N LYS A 205 9.49 27.10 -14.41
CA LYS A 205 9.70 27.93 -15.61
C LYS A 205 8.44 27.99 -16.46
#